data_AF-A0A7W7PWS7-F1
#
_entry.id   AF-A0A7W7PWS7-F1
#
_cell.length_a   1.000
_cell.length_b   1.000
_cell.length_c   1.000
_cell.angle_alpha   90.00
_cell.angle_beta   90.00
_cell.angle_gamma   90.00
#
_symmetry.space_group_name_H-M   'P 1'
#
loop_
_entity.id
_entity.type
_entity.pdbx_description
1 polymer ?
#
loop_
_entity_poly.entity_id
_entity_poly.type
_entity_poly.pdbx_seq_one_letter_code
_entity_poly.pdbx_strand_id
1 'polypeptide(L)'
;MPNSFATLYGPLVGLIYGARARGDEETAQEALAELLEGYARLERCEIGTVDEQNEYIITRNLGALPEVLEDLGVTPDRLPPPAGRRSPTPPAAVDTARLAEHFARLVGDARPEARFTVDERPQDGMRYQGRPAPYAVVDRTDGLPVAWYPDRDWASVVADTASRLRRAG
;
A
#
# COMPACT_ATOMS: atom_id res chain seq x y z
N MET A 1 14.65 -17.06 10.10
CA MET A 1 13.77 -18.01 9.36
C MET A 1 12.78 -17.15 8.60
N PRO A 2 12.53 -17.37 7.30
CA PRO A 2 11.57 -16.52 6.61
C PRO A 2 10.19 -16.90 7.16
N ASN A 3 9.59 -16.00 7.94
CA ASN A 3 8.23 -16.14 8.45
C ASN A 3 7.20 -15.95 7.31
N SER A 4 7.54 -16.36 6.09
CA SER A 4 6.74 -16.11 4.89
C SER A 4 5.51 -17.00 4.90
N PHE A 5 4.36 -16.37 4.69
CA PHE A 5 3.08 -17.03 4.57
C PHE A 5 3.09 -18.05 3.42
N ALA A 6 3.63 -17.65 2.26
CA ALA A 6 3.73 -18.52 1.10
C ALA A 6 4.57 -19.78 1.37
N THR A 7 5.62 -19.65 2.20
CA THR A 7 6.48 -20.80 2.55
C THR A 7 5.79 -21.77 3.51
N LEU A 8 5.02 -21.24 4.46
CA LEU A 8 4.35 -22.03 5.50
C LEU A 8 3.05 -22.68 5.01
N TYR A 9 2.24 -21.94 4.24
CA TYR A 9 0.89 -22.34 3.87
C TYR A 9 0.72 -22.67 2.38
N GLY A 10 1.70 -22.32 1.53
CA GLY A 10 1.69 -22.67 0.11
C GLY A 10 1.54 -24.18 -0.18
N PRO A 11 2.21 -25.09 0.56
CA PRO A 11 2.05 -26.53 0.36
C PRO A 11 0.61 -27.05 0.54
N LEU A 12 -0.20 -26.39 1.38
CA LEU A 12 -1.59 -26.80 1.64
C LEU A 12 -2.48 -26.65 0.41
N VAL A 13 -2.20 -25.67 -0.47
CA VAL A 13 -2.94 -25.50 -1.73
C VAL A 13 -2.78 -26.73 -2.62
N GLY A 14 -1.54 -27.22 -2.76
CA GLY A 14 -1.26 -28.45 -3.51
C GLY A 14 -1.90 -29.68 -2.88
N LEU A 15 -1.93 -29.75 -1.54
CA LEU A 15 -2.59 -30.82 -0.80
C LEU A 15 -4.11 -30.85 -1.07
N ILE A 16 -4.78 -29.69 -1.03
CA ILE A 16 -6.23 -29.57 -1.29
C ILE A 16 -6.57 -30.03 -2.71
N TYR A 17 -5.84 -29.56 -3.73
CA TYR A 17 -6.05 -30.01 -5.11
C TYR A 17 -5.83 -31.51 -5.26
N GLY A 18 -4.74 -32.04 -4.68
CA GLY A 18 -4.44 -33.46 -4.72
C GLY A 18 -5.49 -34.33 -4.03
N ALA A 19 -6.03 -33.88 -2.90
CA ALA A 19 -7.08 -34.57 -2.16
C ALA A 19 -8.41 -34.58 -2.94
N ARG A 20 -8.84 -33.42 -3.47
CA ARG A 20 -10.03 -33.31 -4.33
C ARG A 20 -9.94 -34.19 -5.57
N ALA A 21 -8.78 -34.23 -6.23
CA ALA A 21 -8.56 -35.08 -7.40
C ALA A 21 -8.71 -36.59 -7.11
N ARG A 22 -8.48 -37.00 -5.85
CA ARG A 22 -8.64 -38.39 -5.40
C ARG A 22 -10.01 -38.68 -4.78
N GLY A 23 -10.90 -37.69 -4.70
CA GLY A 23 -12.19 -37.80 -4.01
C GLY A 23 -12.09 -37.85 -2.48
N ASP A 24 -10.93 -37.47 -1.93
CA ASP A 24 -10.64 -37.43 -0.50
C ASP A 24 -11.09 -36.08 0.06
N GLU A 25 -12.40 -35.94 0.24
CA GLU A 25 -13.01 -34.68 0.64
C GLU A 25 -12.67 -34.32 2.10
N GLU A 26 -12.45 -35.30 2.97
CA GLU A 26 -12.05 -35.10 4.37
C GLU A 26 -10.69 -34.39 4.44
N THR A 27 -9.67 -34.95 3.77
CA THR A 27 -8.34 -34.33 3.72
C THR A 27 -8.37 -32.95 3.07
N ALA A 28 -9.19 -32.77 2.03
CA ALA A 28 -9.34 -31.47 1.37
C ALA A 28 -9.94 -30.42 2.32
N GLN A 29 -10.92 -30.80 3.14
CA GLN A 29 -11.56 -29.90 4.09
C GLN A 29 -10.66 -29.57 5.27
N GLU A 30 -9.90 -30.53 5.80
CA GLU A 30 -8.94 -30.29 6.88
C GLU A 30 -7.83 -29.32 6.43
N ALA A 31 -7.24 -29.57 5.25
CA ALA A 31 -6.21 -28.72 4.70
C ALA A 31 -6.73 -27.31 4.37
N LEU A 32 -7.99 -27.20 3.92
CA LEU A 32 -8.64 -25.91 3.71
C LEU A 32 -8.86 -25.16 5.03
N ALA A 33 -9.32 -25.84 6.08
CA ALA A 33 -9.51 -25.23 7.39
C ALA A 33 -8.17 -24.70 7.96
N GLU A 34 -7.09 -25.45 7.80
CA GLU A 34 -5.75 -25.03 8.20
C GLU A 34 -5.27 -23.80 7.40
N LEU A 35 -5.50 -23.77 6.08
CA LEU A 35 -5.19 -22.62 5.24
C LEU A 35 -5.96 -21.37 5.67
N LEU A 36 -7.24 -21.50 6.00
CA LEU A 36 -8.07 -20.39 6.49
C LEU A 36 -7.59 -19.85 7.84
N GLU A 37 -7.19 -20.72 8.77
CA GLU A 37 -6.56 -20.29 10.03
C GLU A 37 -5.23 -19.57 9.76
N GLY A 38 -4.46 -20.02 8.76
CA GLY A 38 -3.29 -19.29 8.27
C GLY A 38 -3.61 -17.85 7.90
N TYR A 39 -4.63 -17.63 7.06
CA TYR A 39 -5.05 -16.28 6.69
C TYR A 39 -5.50 -15.44 7.90
N ALA A 40 -6.14 -16.06 8.89
CA ALA A 40 -6.50 -15.40 10.13
C ALA A 40 -5.25 -14.96 10.94
N ARG A 41 -4.19 -15.77 10.96
CA ARG A 41 -2.90 -15.43 11.60
C ARG A 41 -2.13 -14.36 10.83
N LEU A 42 -2.20 -14.37 9.50
CA LEU A 42 -1.63 -13.34 8.63
C LEU A 42 -2.29 -11.99 8.89
N GLU A 43 -3.62 -11.97 9.08
CA GLU A 43 -4.37 -10.78 9.44
C GLU A 43 -3.95 -10.18 10.80
N ARG A 44 -3.68 -11.04 11.78
CA ARG A 44 -3.19 -10.65 13.11
C ARG A 44 -1.70 -10.27 13.12
N CYS A 45 -1.05 -10.27 11.96
CA CYS A 45 0.38 -10.05 11.78
C CYS A 45 1.26 -11.00 12.61
N GLU A 46 0.77 -12.20 12.93
CA GLU A 46 1.52 -13.23 13.67
C GLU A 46 2.51 -13.97 12.77
N ILE A 47 2.16 -14.08 11.49
CA ILE A 47 2.94 -14.71 10.42
C ILE A 47 2.97 -13.79 9.20
N GLY A 48 3.75 -14.16 8.19
CA GLY A 48 3.93 -13.40 6.97
C GLY A 48 5.09 -12.41 7.05
N THR A 49 5.61 -12.03 5.88
CA THR A 49 6.46 -10.86 5.71
C THR A 49 5.60 -9.58 5.76
N VAL A 50 6.25 -8.43 5.92
CA VAL A 50 5.58 -7.13 5.88
C VAL A 50 4.83 -6.93 4.55
N ASP A 51 5.40 -7.39 3.44
CA ASP A 51 4.78 -7.28 2.12
C ASP A 51 3.53 -8.17 2.02
N GLU A 52 3.61 -9.43 2.46
CA GLU A 52 2.48 -10.37 2.47
C GLU A 52 1.33 -9.88 3.38
N GLN A 53 1.66 -9.30 4.53
CA GLN A 53 0.68 -8.70 5.44
C GLN A 53 -0.01 -7.48 4.80
N ASN A 54 0.76 -6.57 4.21
CA ASN A 54 0.22 -5.38 3.55
C ASN A 54 -0.68 -5.75 2.37
N GLU A 55 -0.25 -6.70 1.53
CA GLU A 55 -1.02 -7.19 0.40
C GLU A 55 -2.36 -7.81 0.83
N TYR A 56 -2.33 -8.63 1.89
CA TYR A 56 -3.53 -9.24 2.45
C TYR A 56 -4.51 -8.19 3.01
N ILE A 57 -4.02 -7.21 3.78
CA ILE A 57 -4.84 -6.13 4.36
C ILE A 57 -5.47 -5.27 3.25
N ILE A 58 -4.73 -4.93 2.19
CA ILE A 58 -5.24 -4.15 1.06
C ILE A 58 -6.35 -4.94 0.34
N THR A 59 -6.07 -6.19 -0.01
CA THR A 59 -7.02 -7.08 -0.71
C THR A 59 -8.32 -7.22 0.08
N ARG A 60 -8.23 -7.45 1.39
CA ARG A 60 -9.40 -7.55 2.27
C ARG A 60 -10.15 -6.23 2.41
N ASN A 61 -9.44 -5.10 2.42
CA ASN A 61 -10.06 -3.79 2.51
C ASN A 61 -10.87 -3.43 1.26
N LEU A 62 -10.40 -3.85 0.09
CA LEU A 62 -11.08 -3.69 -1.20
C LEU A 62 -12.26 -4.67 -1.36
N GLY A 63 -12.49 -5.58 -0.41
CA GLY A 63 -13.55 -6.58 -0.48
C GLY A 63 -13.25 -7.71 -1.46
N ALA A 64 -12.00 -7.83 -1.92
CA ALA A 64 -11.55 -8.92 -2.75
C ALA A 64 -11.04 -10.10 -1.90
N LEU A 65 -11.02 -11.29 -2.49
CA LEU A 65 -10.33 -12.45 -1.96
C LEU A 65 -9.03 -12.67 -2.75
N PRO A 66 -7.97 -13.21 -2.11
CA PRO A 66 -6.86 -13.79 -2.85
C PRO A 66 -7.38 -14.81 -3.88
N GLU A 67 -6.90 -14.74 -5.12
CA GLU A 67 -7.32 -15.60 -6.26
C GLU A 67 -7.27 -17.09 -5.89
N VAL A 68 -6.25 -17.51 -5.14
CA VAL A 68 -6.12 -18.90 -4.68
C VAL A 68 -7.28 -19.37 -3.79
N LEU A 69 -7.91 -18.47 -3.02
CA LEU A 69 -9.08 -18.80 -2.22
C LEU A 69 -10.34 -18.87 -3.09
N GLU A 70 -10.46 -18.01 -4.11
CA GLU A 70 -11.56 -18.06 -5.07
C GLU A 70 -11.53 -19.37 -5.86
N ASP A 71 -10.36 -19.79 -6.35
CA ASP A 71 -10.15 -21.06 -7.04
C ASP A 71 -10.47 -22.29 -6.17
N LEU A 72 -10.20 -22.19 -4.86
CA LEU A 72 -10.54 -23.22 -3.90
C LEU A 72 -12.05 -23.24 -3.55
N GLY A 73 -12.85 -22.31 -4.08
CA GLY A 73 -14.28 -22.20 -3.85
C GLY A 73 -14.63 -21.58 -2.50
N VAL A 74 -13.73 -20.78 -1.92
CA VAL A 74 -13.96 -20.07 -0.66
C VAL A 74 -14.75 -18.80 -0.96
N THR A 75 -15.81 -18.59 -0.21
CA THR A 75 -16.64 -17.39 -0.30
C THR A 75 -16.21 -16.34 0.74
N PRO A 76 -16.46 -15.04 0.50
CA PRO A 76 -15.96 -13.96 1.37
C PRO A 76 -16.42 -14.01 2.84
N ASP A 77 -17.53 -14.71 3.10
CA ASP A 77 -18.15 -14.97 4.40
C ASP A 77 -17.46 -16.09 5.20
N ARG A 78 -16.61 -16.91 4.56
CA ARG A 78 -15.83 -17.96 5.23
C ARG A 78 -14.51 -17.48 5.82
N LEU A 79 -14.07 -16.26 5.47
CA LEU A 79 -12.96 -15.63 6.16
C LEU A 79 -13.46 -14.97 7.45
N PRO A 80 -12.68 -15.03 8.54
CA PRO A 80 -13.02 -14.30 9.75
C PRO A 80 -13.22 -12.81 9.42
N PRO A 81 -14.19 -12.14 10.06
CA PRO A 81 -14.37 -10.70 9.89
C PRO A 81 -13.10 -10.00 10.38
N PRO A 82 -12.61 -8.99 9.66
CA PRO A 82 -11.34 -8.37 9.97
C PRO A 82 -11.32 -7.85 11.40
N ALA A 83 -10.22 -8.14 12.12
CA ALA A 83 -10.06 -7.72 13.50
C ALA A 83 -10.14 -6.19 13.58
N GLY A 84 -11.29 -5.68 14.06
CA GLY A 84 -11.58 -4.26 14.10
C GLY A 84 -12.18 -3.70 12.80
N ARG A 85 -13.39 -4.15 12.41
CA ARG A 85 -14.29 -3.30 11.62
C ARG A 85 -15.51 -2.88 12.43
N ARG A 86 -15.62 -1.56 12.66
CA ARG A 86 -16.87 -0.88 12.29
C ARG A 86 -17.11 -1.27 10.84
N SER A 87 -18.18 -2.03 10.56
CA SER A 87 -18.62 -2.25 9.18
C SER A 87 -18.58 -0.90 8.45
N PRO A 88 -17.84 -0.75 7.34
CA PRO A 88 -18.02 0.43 6.51
C PRO A 88 -19.49 0.42 6.12
N THR A 89 -20.21 1.46 6.53
CA THR A 89 -21.53 1.75 5.98
C THR A 89 -21.38 1.68 4.47
N PRO A 90 -22.19 0.88 3.76
CA PRO A 90 -22.09 0.79 2.31
C PRO A 90 -22.13 2.23 1.79
N PRO A 91 -21.11 2.67 1.02
CA PRO A 91 -21.06 4.05 0.58
C PRO A 91 -22.35 4.32 -0.19
N ALA A 92 -23.11 5.32 0.25
CA ALA A 92 -24.24 5.83 -0.50
C ALA A 92 -23.75 6.06 -1.93
N ALA A 93 -24.37 5.35 -2.88
CA ALA A 93 -24.08 5.33 -4.32
C ALA A 93 -22.73 5.99 -4.66
N VAL A 94 -21.67 5.18 -4.66
CA VAL A 94 -20.34 5.63 -5.10
C VAL A 94 -20.52 6.30 -6.46
N ASP A 95 -20.29 7.61 -6.49
CA ASP A 95 -20.34 8.39 -7.72
C ASP A 95 -19.17 7.92 -8.59
N THR A 96 -19.46 6.94 -9.44
CA THR A 96 -18.50 6.29 -10.32
C THR A 96 -17.86 7.29 -11.28
N ALA A 97 -18.52 8.43 -11.54
CA ALA A 97 -17.93 9.52 -12.31
C ALA A 97 -16.77 10.19 -11.56
N ARG A 98 -16.91 10.39 -10.25
CA ARG A 98 -15.87 11.00 -9.40
C ARG A 98 -14.67 10.06 -9.17
N LEU A 99 -14.91 8.75 -9.16
CA LEU A 99 -13.88 7.72 -9.05
C LEU A 99 -13.14 7.50 -10.39
N ALA A 100 -13.88 7.50 -11.51
CA ALA A 100 -13.29 7.52 -12.84
C ALA A 100 -12.48 8.80 -13.08
N GLU A 101 -12.93 9.96 -12.57
CA GLU A 101 -12.17 11.22 -12.61
C GLU A 101 -10.90 11.16 -11.74
N HIS A 102 -10.94 10.45 -10.61
CA HIS A 102 -9.77 10.20 -9.76
C HIS A 102 -8.73 9.31 -10.45
N PHE A 103 -9.16 8.22 -11.10
CA PHE A 103 -8.26 7.36 -11.89
C PHE A 103 -7.80 8.04 -13.18
N ALA A 104 -8.63 8.84 -13.83
CA ALA A 104 -8.23 9.67 -14.96
C ALA A 104 -7.21 10.75 -14.58
N ARG A 105 -7.21 11.24 -13.33
CA ARG A 105 -6.15 12.11 -12.78
C ARG A 105 -4.85 11.38 -12.46
N LEU A 106 -4.89 10.06 -12.25
CA LEU A 106 -3.71 9.21 -12.06
C LEU A 106 -3.06 8.79 -13.39
N VAL A 107 -3.86 8.66 -14.46
CA VAL A 107 -3.41 8.27 -15.81
C VAL A 107 -3.23 9.47 -16.74
N GLY A 108 -3.86 10.60 -16.44
CA GLY A 108 -3.77 11.84 -17.20
C GLY A 108 -2.52 12.63 -16.85
N ASP A 109 -1.64 12.77 -17.84
CA ASP A 109 -0.29 13.33 -17.81
C ASP A 109 -0.24 14.87 -17.60
N ALA A 110 -1.08 15.40 -16.71
CA ALA A 110 -1.02 16.78 -16.26
C ALA A 110 -0.81 16.79 -14.75
N ARG A 111 0.42 16.43 -14.32
CA ARG A 111 0.88 16.72 -12.97
C ARG A 111 0.62 18.20 -12.70
N PRO A 112 -0.18 18.58 -11.68
CA PRO A 112 -0.25 19.97 -11.27
C PRO A 112 1.17 20.36 -10.89
N GLU A 113 1.67 21.46 -11.48
CA GLU A 113 3.05 21.91 -11.27
C GLU A 113 3.38 21.90 -9.77
N ALA A 114 4.51 21.28 -9.42
CA ALA A 114 4.96 21.23 -8.03
C ALA A 114 5.15 22.67 -7.53
N ARG A 115 4.44 23.04 -6.46
CA ARG A 115 4.53 24.39 -5.89
C ARG A 115 5.94 24.71 -5.43
N PHE A 116 6.64 23.73 -4.87
CA PHE A 116 8.01 23.91 -4.45
C PHE A 116 8.97 23.27 -5.46
N THR A 117 10.10 23.93 -5.71
CA THR A 117 11.17 23.48 -6.58
C THR A 117 12.51 23.60 -5.87
N VAL A 118 13.54 22.97 -6.41
CA VAL A 118 14.90 23.10 -5.89
C VAL A 118 15.74 23.92 -6.85
N ASP A 119 16.32 25.00 -6.34
CA ASP A 119 17.27 25.84 -7.05
C ASP A 119 18.65 25.73 -6.40
N GLU A 120 19.69 25.64 -7.22
CA GLU A 120 21.07 25.75 -6.76
C GLU A 120 21.48 27.23 -6.69
N ARG A 121 21.76 27.71 -5.47
CA ARG A 121 22.00 29.11 -5.11
C ARG A 121 23.21 29.29 -4.19
N PRO A 122 24.43 28.84 -4.59
CA PRO A 122 25.64 29.02 -3.78
C PRO A 122 25.96 30.49 -3.50
N GLN A 123 25.51 31.41 -4.35
CA GLN A 123 25.67 32.86 -4.19
C GLN A 123 24.94 33.42 -2.96
N ASP A 124 23.93 32.73 -2.43
CA ASP A 124 23.22 33.17 -1.22
C ASP A 124 24.05 32.93 0.05
N GLY A 125 25.17 32.19 -0.04
CA GLY A 125 26.15 32.06 1.06
C GLY A 125 25.66 31.26 2.27
N MET A 126 24.60 30.48 2.11
CA MET A 126 23.91 29.85 3.22
C MET A 126 24.60 28.62 3.76
N ARG A 127 24.43 28.38 5.07
CA ARG A 127 25.08 27.30 5.79
C ARG A 127 24.11 26.57 6.70
N TYR A 128 24.19 25.25 6.69
CA TYR A 128 23.49 24.37 7.61
C TYR A 128 24.54 23.64 8.45
N GLN A 129 24.51 23.85 9.78
CA GLN A 129 25.47 23.26 10.73
C GLN A 129 26.94 23.49 10.32
N GLY A 130 27.26 24.71 9.88
CA GLY A 130 28.61 25.09 9.46
C GLY A 130 29.01 24.60 8.06
N ARG A 131 28.22 23.75 7.39
CA ARG A 131 28.46 23.30 6.01
C ARG A 131 27.72 24.18 5.00
N PRO A 132 28.27 24.45 3.81
CA PRO A 132 27.53 25.14 2.75
C PRO A 132 26.22 24.42 2.43
N ALA A 133 25.14 25.18 2.26
CA ALA A 133 23.81 24.71 1.92
C ALA A 133 23.34 25.40 0.63
N PRO A 134 23.91 25.02 -0.53
CA PRO A 134 23.66 25.73 -1.78
C PRO A 134 22.28 25.40 -2.37
N TYR A 135 21.56 24.38 -1.90
CA TYR A 135 20.29 23.98 -2.51
C TYR A 135 19.11 24.58 -1.75
N ALA A 136 18.40 25.50 -2.40
CA ALA A 136 17.22 26.14 -1.85
C ALA A 136 15.95 25.42 -2.31
N VAL A 137 15.05 25.13 -1.37
CA VAL A 137 13.65 24.86 -1.70
C VAL A 137 12.97 26.21 -1.89
N VAL A 138 12.41 26.44 -3.08
CA VAL A 138 11.81 27.71 -3.51
C VAL A 138 10.33 27.50 -3.75
N ASP A 139 9.48 28.40 -3.24
CA ASP A 139 8.07 28.44 -3.61
C ASP A 139 7.92 29.09 -5.00
N ARG A 140 7.39 28.36 -5.97
CA ARG A 140 7.17 28.85 -7.34
C ARG A 140 6.14 29.97 -7.42
N THR A 141 5.33 30.16 -6.38
CA THR A 141 4.30 31.20 -6.35
C THR A 141 4.90 32.60 -6.25
N ASP A 142 5.92 32.77 -5.42
CA ASP A 142 6.57 34.06 -5.14
C ASP A 142 8.08 34.07 -5.49
N GLY A 143 8.64 32.92 -5.86
CA GLY A 143 10.05 32.76 -6.21
C GLY A 143 11.00 32.86 -5.01
N LEU A 144 10.47 32.78 -3.79
CA LEU A 144 11.26 32.99 -2.57
C LEU A 144 11.78 31.65 -2.00
N PRO A 145 13.04 31.61 -1.54
CA PRO A 145 13.58 30.45 -0.85
C PRO A 145 12.92 30.30 0.52
N VAL A 146 12.41 29.11 0.82
CA VAL A 146 11.75 28.78 2.09
C VAL A 146 12.64 27.93 3.01
N ALA A 147 13.61 27.20 2.45
CA ALA A 147 14.56 26.39 3.20
C ALA A 147 15.83 26.11 2.39
N TRP A 148 16.94 25.79 3.07
CA TRP A 148 18.23 25.49 2.45
C TRP A 148 18.81 24.17 2.95
N TYR A 149 19.45 23.44 2.03
CA TYR A 149 20.02 22.12 2.29
C TYR A 149 21.41 21.96 1.70
N PRO A 150 22.29 21.17 2.38
CA PRO A 150 23.62 20.83 1.86
C PRO A 150 23.57 19.80 0.72
N ASP A 151 22.46 19.06 0.59
CA ASP A 151 22.30 17.97 -0.34
C ASP A 151 21.06 18.19 -1.24
N ARG A 152 21.24 17.96 -2.55
CA ARG A 152 20.22 18.23 -3.57
C ARG A 152 19.09 17.21 -3.52
N ASP A 153 19.41 15.95 -3.28
CA ASP A 153 18.42 14.87 -3.26
C ASP A 153 17.52 15.05 -2.04
N TRP A 154 18.11 15.40 -0.90
CA TRP A 154 17.35 15.77 0.30
C TRP A 154 16.46 16.99 0.09
N ALA A 155 16.98 18.06 -0.53
CA ALA A 155 16.18 19.23 -0.89
C ALA A 155 14.99 18.84 -1.79
N SER A 156 15.21 17.92 -2.73
CA SER A 156 14.21 17.46 -3.70
C SER A 156 13.12 16.65 -3.01
N VAL A 157 13.48 15.72 -2.13
CA VAL A 157 12.52 14.94 -1.31
C VAL A 157 11.65 15.86 -0.45
N VAL A 158 12.26 16.89 0.15
CA VAL A 158 11.51 17.86 0.97
C VAL A 158 10.56 18.71 0.13
N ALA A 159 11.02 19.23 -1.02
CA ALA A 159 10.18 20.01 -1.95
C ALA A 159 8.97 19.19 -2.45
N ASP A 160 9.20 17.92 -2.79
CA ASP A 160 8.15 16.99 -3.21
C ASP A 160 7.15 16.71 -2.09
N THR A 161 7.64 16.45 -0.88
CA THR A 161 6.81 16.16 0.29
C THR A 161 5.95 17.38 0.66
N ALA A 162 6.56 18.56 0.71
CA ALA A 162 5.87 19.82 1.01
C ALA A 162 4.79 20.14 -0.05
N SER A 163 5.07 19.87 -1.33
CA SER A 163 4.11 20.05 -2.43
C SER A 163 2.90 19.11 -2.33
N ARG A 164 3.07 17.92 -1.72
CA ARG A 164 2.00 16.93 -1.53
C ARG A 164 1.15 17.22 -0.28
N LEU A 165 1.78 17.61 0.83
CA LEU A 165 1.09 17.83 2.11
C LEU A 165 0.06 18.97 2.08
N ARG A 166 0.30 20.02 1.28
CA ARG A 166 -0.64 21.14 1.16
C ARG A 166 -1.86 20.85 0.28
N ARG A 167 -1.95 19.67 -0.36
CA ARG A 167 -3.13 19.23 -1.13
C ARG A 167 -4.24 18.63 -0.26
N ALA A 168 -4.04 18.53 1.05
CA ALA A 168 -5.01 17.94 2.00
C ALA A 168 -5.83 18.99 2.79
N GLY A 169 -5.88 20.24 2.32
CA GLY A 169 -6.67 21.33 2.93
C GLY A 169 -7.88 21.72 2.10
#